data_AF-A0A7C4MZJ9-F1
#
_entry.id   AF-A0A7C4MZJ9-F1
#
_cell.length_a   1.000
_cell.length_b   1.000
_cell.length_c   1.000
_cell.angle_alpha   90.00
_cell.angle_beta   90.00
_cell.angle_gamma   90.00
#
_symmetry.space_group_name_H-M   'P 1'
#
loop_
_entity.id
_entity.type
_entity.pdbx_description
1 polymer ?
#
loop_
_entity_poly.entity_id
_entity_poly.type
_entity_poly.pdbx_seq_one_letter_code
_entity_poly.pdbx_strand_id
1 'polypeptide(L)' 'MSEDYSSSTVTDTEFDIVDELKATVNDLEKDLKPSGNKQVAEKFSYLRFLIQELDDTFSGEYEVLRRKRFITKKTG' A
#
# COMPACT_ATOMS: atom_id res chain seq x y z
N MET A 1 -21.44 -39.57 -0.34
CA MET A 1 -21.47 -38.12 -0.45
C MET A 1 -20.13 -37.71 -1.01
N SER A 2 -20.10 -37.21 -2.23
CA SER A 2 -18.87 -36.76 -2.89
C SER A 2 -18.62 -35.35 -2.40
N GLU A 3 -17.59 -35.18 -1.58
CA GLU A 3 -17.16 -33.87 -1.10
C GLU A 3 -16.60 -33.08 -2.28
N ASP A 4 -17.38 -32.11 -2.76
CA ASP A 4 -16.91 -31.09 -3.68
C ASP A 4 -15.79 -30.29 -3.01
N TYR A 5 -14.53 -30.61 -3.36
CA TYR A 5 -13.38 -29.78 -3.03
C TYR A 5 -13.49 -28.47 -3.80
N SER A 6 -14.21 -27.50 -3.23
CA SER A 6 -14.14 -26.10 -3.63
C SER A 6 -12.70 -25.63 -3.43
N SER A 7 -11.92 -25.65 -4.50
CA SER A 7 -10.55 -25.17 -4.57
C SER A 7 -10.53 -23.66 -4.34
N SER A 8 -10.57 -23.26 -3.07
CA SER A 8 -10.40 -21.87 -2.65
C SER A 8 -8.98 -21.43 -3.01
N THR A 9 -8.84 -20.59 -4.02
CA THR A 9 -7.54 -20.01 -4.39
C THR A 9 -7.16 -18.99 -3.33
N VAL A 10 -6.33 -19.42 -2.37
CA VAL A 10 -5.73 -18.52 -1.40
C VAL A 10 -4.69 -17.69 -2.14
N THR A 11 -4.93 -16.39 -2.28
CA THR A 11 -3.91 -15.49 -2.83
C THR A 11 -3.07 -14.99 -1.66
N ASP A 12 -1.83 -15.50 -1.57
CA ASP A 12 -0.82 -15.09 -0.59
C ASP A 12 0.09 -14.05 -1.25
N THR A 13 -0.17 -12.77 -0.98
CA THR A 13 0.63 -11.66 -1.52
C THR A 13 1.36 -10.98 -0.38
N GLU A 14 2.69 -10.96 -0.48
CA GLU A 14 3.55 -10.15 0.36
C GLU A 14 3.86 -8.84 -0.36
N PHE A 15 3.67 -7.72 0.35
CA PHE A 15 3.95 -6.39 -0.18
C PHE A 15 4.65 -5.53 0.86
N ASP A 16 5.37 -4.51 0.39
CA ASP A 16 5.97 -3.50 1.24
C ASP A 16 4.97 -2.35 1.41
N ILE A 17 4.50 -2.14 2.64
CA ILE A 17 3.46 -1.15 2.89
C ILE A 17 3.91 0.29 2.60
N VAL A 18 5.20 0.59 2.76
CA VAL A 18 5.74 1.93 2.48
C VAL A 18 5.80 2.15 0.97
N ASP A 19 6.17 1.13 0.20
CA ASP A 19 6.17 1.22 -1.27
C ASP A 19 4.75 1.36 -1.83
N GLU A 20 3.78 0.62 -1.28
CA GLU A 20 2.37 0.76 -1.66
C GLU A 20 1.81 2.15 -1.32
N LEU A 21 2.18 2.73 -0.18
CA LEU A 21 1.82 4.10 0.18
C LEU A 21 2.43 5.13 -0.78
N LYS A 22 3.71 4.96 -1.14
CA LYS A 22 4.39 5.82 -2.14
C LYS A 22 3.69 5.74 -3.49
N ALA A 23 3.37 4.53 -3.96
CA ALA A 23 2.66 4.31 -5.22
C ALA A 23 1.28 4.98 -5.19
N THR A 24 0.49 4.71 -4.15
CA THR A 24 -0.85 5.28 -3.97
C THR A 24 -0.83 6.81 -3.95
N VAL A 25 0.09 7.43 -3.21
CA VAL A 25 0.23 8.90 -3.17
C VAL A 25 0.62 9.47 -4.52
N ASN A 26 1.53 8.81 -5.25
CA ASN A 26 1.92 9.24 -6.59
C ASN A 26 0.75 9.18 -7.58
N ASP A 27 -0.09 8.15 -7.51
CA ASP A 27 -1.24 8.02 -8.39
C ASP A 27 -2.32 9.06 -8.05
N LEU A 28 -2.63 9.26 -6.77
CA LEU A 28 -3.52 10.34 -6.32
C LEU A 28 -3.00 11.72 -6.76
N GLU A 29 -1.70 11.97 -6.68
CA GLU A 29 -1.13 13.24 -7.12
C GLU A 29 -1.29 13.42 -8.63
N LYS A 30 -1.08 12.38 -9.45
CA LYS A 30 -1.31 12.47 -10.91
C LYS A 30 -2.75 12.85 -11.22
N ASP A 31 -3.72 12.25 -10.51
CA ASP A 31 -5.15 12.47 -10.73
C ASP A 31 -5.60 13.87 -10.27
N LEU A 32 -5.01 14.38 -9.19
CA LEU A 32 -5.44 15.63 -8.56
C LEU A 32 -4.59 16.86 -8.94
N LYS A 33 -3.37 16.68 -9.45
CA LYS A 33 -2.47 17.77 -9.89
C LYS A 33 -3.09 18.69 -10.95
N PRO A 34 -3.89 18.21 -11.92
CA PRO A 34 -4.58 19.07 -12.90
C PRO A 34 -5.56 20.07 -12.26
N SER A 35 -6.03 19.82 -11.03
CA SER A 35 -6.97 20.73 -10.34
C SER A 35 -6.36 22.09 -9.97
N GLY A 36 -5.02 22.20 -9.94
CA GLY A 36 -4.33 23.43 -9.53
C GLY A 36 -4.59 23.86 -8.08
N ASN A 37 -5.20 23.00 -7.26
CA ASN A 37 -5.57 23.34 -5.90
C ASN A 37 -4.33 23.33 -4.98
N LYS A 38 -3.91 24.53 -4.54
CA LYS A 38 -2.74 24.70 -3.65
C LYS A 38 -2.86 23.94 -2.33
N GLN A 39 -4.05 23.89 -1.72
CA GLN A 39 -4.25 23.17 -0.46
C GLN A 39 -4.06 21.65 -0.65
N VAL A 40 -4.45 21.13 -1.81
CA VAL A 40 -4.22 19.71 -2.15
C VAL A 40 -2.73 19.45 -2.37
N ALA A 41 -2.01 20.34 -3.06
CA ALA A 41 -0.56 20.23 -3.25
C ALA A 41 0.23 20.28 -1.92
N GLU A 42 -0.17 21.14 -0.99
CA GLU A 42 0.42 21.22 0.35
C GLU A 42 0.18 19.91 1.14
N LYS A 43 -1.04 19.35 1.05
CA LYS A 43 -1.35 18.05 1.68
C LYS A 43 -0.51 16.91 1.08
N PHE A 44 -0.29 16.89 -0.24
CA PHE A 44 0.59 15.90 -0.87
C PHE A 44 2.05 16.03 -0.41
N SER A 45 2.54 17.26 -0.28
CA SER A 45 3.88 17.51 0.27
C SER A 45 4.01 16.95 1.69
N TYR A 46 3.01 17.19 2.54
CA TYR A 46 3.00 16.65 3.89
C TYR A 46 2.87 15.11 3.94
N LEU A 47 2.03 14.51 3.09
CA LEU A 47 1.92 13.05 2.98
C LEU A 47 3.25 12.42 2.54
N ARG A 48 3.96 13.02 1.58
CA ARG A 48 5.29 12.55 1.16
C ARG A 48 6.28 12.61 2.32
N PHE A 49 6.26 13.69 3.11
CA PHE A 49 7.08 13.81 4.32
C PHE A 49 6.77 12.68 5.32
N LEU A 50 5.49 12.44 5.66
CA LEU A 50 5.11 11.37 6.58
C LEU A 50 5.53 9.98 6.09
N ILE A 51 5.40 9.71 4.80
CA ILE A 51 5.84 8.45 4.20
C ILE A 51 7.36 8.31 4.28
N GLN A 52 8.12 9.39 4.08
CA GLN A 52 9.56 9.37 4.24
C GLN A 52 9.98 9.09 5.69
N GLU A 53 9.33 9.72 6.67
CA GLU A 53 9.60 9.44 8.09
C GLU A 53 9.34 7.96 8.44
N LEU A 54 8.31 7.34 7.85
CA LEU A 54 8.05 5.91 8.00
C LEU A 54 9.13 5.05 7.32
N ASP A 55 9.55 5.43 6.12
CA ASP A 55 10.63 4.76 5.37
C ASP A 55 11.93 4.77 6.17
N ASP A 56 12.30 5.93 6.73
CA ASP A 56 13.49 6.12 7.55
C ASP A 56 13.39 5.35 8.87
N THR A 57 12.24 5.43 9.55
CA THR A 57 11.98 4.70 10.81
C THR A 57 12.12 3.19 10.64
N PHE A 58 11.66 2.66 9.51
CA PHE A 58 11.72 1.25 9.22
C PHE A 58 12.96 0.83 8.41
N SER A 59 13.93 1.72 8.18
CA SER A 59 15.16 1.37 7.49
C SER A 59 16.08 0.49 8.36
N GLY A 60 16.99 -0.25 7.73
CA GLY A 60 17.95 -1.10 8.43
C GLY A 60 17.32 -2.30 9.12
N GLU A 61 17.50 -2.43 10.44
CA GLU A 61 17.06 -3.60 11.20
C GLU A 61 15.53 -3.78 11.25
N TYR A 62 14.78 -2.72 10.97
CA TYR A 62 13.32 -2.72 11.04
C TYR A 62 12.63 -2.93 9.68
N GLU A 63 13.37 -3.17 8.60
CA GLU A 63 12.80 -3.25 7.23
C GLU A 63 11.75 -4.35 7.12
N VAL A 64 11.93 -5.46 7.86
CA VAL A 64 10.98 -6.56 7.93
C VAL A 64 9.59 -6.13 8.42
N LEU A 65 9.49 -5.07 9.22
CA LEU A 65 8.21 -4.58 9.74
C LEU A 65 7.32 -3.95 8.64
N ARG A 66 7.93 -3.53 7.52
CA ARG A 66 7.23 -2.99 6.34
C ARG A 66 6.55 -4.07 5.51
N ARG A 67 7.08 -5.29 5.55
CA ARG A 67 6.54 -6.42 4.79
C ARG A 67 5.25 -6.89 5.43
N LYS A 68 4.15 -6.80 4.70
CA LYS A 68 2.83 -7.27 5.11
C LYS A 68 2.37 -8.36 4.17
N ARG A 69 1.82 -9.42 4.75
CA ARG A 69 1.22 -10.53 4.03
C ARG A 69 -0.29 -10.39 4.07
N PHE A 70 -0.92 -10.27 2.90
CA PHE A 70 -2.38 -10.32 2.79
C PHE A 70 -2.81 -11.69 2.31
N ILE A 71 -3.64 -12.35 3.12
CA ILE A 71 -4.28 -13.61 2.76
C ILE A 71 -5.71 -13.27 2.38
N THR A 72 -5.99 -13.10 1.09
CA THR A 72 -7.38 -13.00 0.62
C THR A 72 -7.91 -14.40 0.36
N LYS A 73 -8.98 -14.78 1.08
CA LYS A 73 -9.82 -15.91 0.69
C LYS A 73 -10.88 -15.38 -0.26
N LYS A 74 -10.81 -15.75 -1.54
CA LYS A 74 -11.97 -15.61 -2.42
C LYS A 74 -13.01 -16.64 -1.96
N THR A 75 -14.06 -16.18 -1.29
CA THR A 75 -15.31 -16.95 -1.19
C THR A 75 -15.94 -16.89 -2.57
N GLY A 76 -15.86 -18.00 -3.31
CA GLY A 76 -16.61 -18.22 -4.55
C GLY A 76 -18.05 -18.58 -4.28
#